data_AF-A0A9X2J658-F1
#
_entry.id   AF-A0A9X2J658-F1
#
_cell.length_a   1.000
_cell.length_b   1.000
_cell.length_c   1.000
_cell.angle_alpha   90.00
_cell.angle_beta   90.00
_cell.angle_gamma   90.00
#
_symmetry.space_group_name_H-M   'P 1'
#
loop_
_entity.id
_entity.type
_entity.pdbx_description
1 polymer ?
#
loop_
_entity_poly.entity_id
_entity_poly.type
_entity_poly.pdbx_seq_one_letter_code
_entity_poly.pdbx_strand_id
1 'polypeptide(L)'
;QLAPFAIAKCVGHCGNLGLCVCNKPDLIVSQIYDPIWNPGTGQSMIVVDITNIGALAAPVSQARLVDPDTLSNDVQATPAIPAGGTVSIVFTLGYWVFDPDAVLEVTADFADVVDECNENNNTMTYAEQG
;
A
#
# COMPACT_ATOMS: atom_id res chain seq x y z
N GLN A 1 17.93 3.38 -24.89
CA GLN A 1 16.97 2.26 -24.85
C GLN A 1 16.00 2.58 -23.71
N LEU A 2 14.87 3.22 -24.02
CA LEU A 2 13.90 3.66 -23.02
C LEU A 2 12.76 2.63 -23.01
N ALA A 3 12.46 2.07 -21.85
CA ALA A 3 11.38 1.11 -21.66
C ALA A 3 10.02 1.76 -21.98
N PRO A 4 9.05 1.01 -22.52
CA PRO A 4 7.73 1.54 -22.78
C PRO A 4 7.03 1.82 -21.44
N PHE A 5 6.60 3.06 -21.25
CA PHE A 5 5.67 3.43 -20.18
C PHE A 5 4.43 2.55 -20.30
N ALA A 6 4.18 1.76 -19.26
CA ALA A 6 2.95 0.98 -19.14
C ALA A 6 1.76 1.96 -19.22
N ILE A 7 0.95 1.81 -20.26
CA ILE A 7 -0.31 2.52 -20.40
C ILE A 7 -1.23 1.90 -19.34
N ALA A 8 -1.45 2.62 -18.24
CA ALA A 8 -2.48 2.30 -17.26
C ALA A 8 -3.80 2.06 -18.02
N LYS A 9 -4.45 0.93 -17.77
CA LYS A 9 -5.75 0.57 -18.37
C LYS A 9 -6.81 1.56 -17.89
N CYS A 10 -6.94 2.69 -18.56
CA CYS A 10 -8.04 3.60 -18.28
C CYS A 10 -9.31 3.08 -18.97
N VAL A 11 -10.21 2.49 -18.19
CA VAL A 11 -11.57 2.16 -18.63
C VAL A 11 -12.46 3.37 -18.28
N GLY A 12 -12.39 4.44 -19.09
CA GLY A 12 -13.12 5.69 -18.85
C GLY A 12 -13.08 6.69 -20.02
N HIS A 13 -14.08 7.58 -20.10
CA HIS A 13 -14.31 8.49 -21.23
C HIS A 13 -13.15 9.50 -21.43
N CYS A 14 -12.49 9.45 -22.59
CA CYS A 14 -11.45 10.41 -22.97
C CYS A 14 -12.06 11.76 -23.35
N GLY A 15 -11.64 12.84 -22.68
CA GLY A 15 -11.89 14.21 -23.13
C GLY A 15 -11.11 14.55 -24.41
N ASN A 16 -11.49 15.65 -25.06
CA ASN A 16 -11.06 16.12 -26.39
C ASN A 16 -9.56 16.47 -26.54
N LEU A 17 -8.72 16.11 -25.56
CA LEU A 17 -7.26 16.33 -25.52
C LEU A 17 -6.47 15.04 -25.23
N GLY A 18 -7.11 13.86 -25.31
CA GLY A 18 -6.40 12.57 -25.29
C GLY A 18 -5.77 12.17 -23.96
N LEU A 19 -5.98 12.93 -22.88
CA LEU A 19 -5.71 12.48 -21.52
C LEU A 19 -6.92 11.69 -21.01
N CYS A 20 -6.74 10.40 -20.79
CA CYS A 20 -7.70 9.61 -20.06
C CYS A 20 -7.52 9.96 -18.57
N VAL A 21 -8.44 10.76 -18.03
CA VAL A 21 -8.46 11.07 -16.60
C VAL A 21 -9.24 9.94 -15.94
N CYS A 22 -8.54 9.07 -15.22
CA CYS A 22 -9.23 8.10 -14.39
C CYS A 22 -9.98 8.84 -13.27
N ASN A 23 -11.27 8.52 -13.09
CA ASN A 23 -12.14 9.12 -12.07
C ASN A 23 -12.59 8.07 -11.05
N LYS A 24 -11.62 7.43 -10.42
CA LYS A 24 -11.78 6.43 -9.35
C LYS A 24 -10.78 6.72 -8.23
N PRO A 25 -10.86 6.04 -7.08
CA PRO A 25 -9.76 5.98 -6.13
C PRO A 25 -8.51 5.33 -6.73
N ASP A 26 -7.36 5.52 -6.10
CA ASP A 26 -6.08 4.90 -6.47
C ASP A 26 -5.21 4.85 -5.20
N LEU A 27 -5.24 3.74 -4.49
CA LEU A 27 -4.60 3.46 -3.23
C LEU A 27 -3.20 2.92 -3.46
N ILE A 28 -2.22 3.63 -2.92
CA ILE A 28 -0.83 3.17 -2.89
C ILE A 28 -0.38 3.01 -1.45
N VAL A 29 0.49 2.03 -1.20
CA VAL A 29 1.36 2.09 -0.03
C VAL A 29 2.42 3.14 -0.34
N SER A 30 2.37 4.27 0.37
CA SER A 30 3.23 5.42 0.12
C SER A 30 4.50 5.44 0.96
N GLN A 31 4.50 4.77 2.12
CA GLN A 31 5.65 4.65 2.99
C GLN A 31 5.52 3.44 3.90
N ILE A 32 6.62 2.72 4.12
CA ILE A 32 6.77 1.71 5.17
C ILE A 32 7.90 2.22 6.06
N TYR A 33 7.63 2.42 7.35
CA TYR A 33 8.62 2.89 8.31
C TYR A 33 9.36 1.72 8.96
N ASP A 34 10.58 1.99 9.45
CA ASP A 34 11.42 1.00 10.12
C ASP A 34 10.65 0.31 11.27
N PRO A 35 10.72 -1.03 11.36
CA PRO A 35 10.10 -1.76 12.46
C PRO A 35 10.66 -1.34 13.82
N ILE A 36 9.76 -1.13 14.79
CA ILE A 36 10.13 -0.80 16.17
C ILE A 36 9.75 -1.94 17.11
N TRP A 37 10.68 -2.35 17.99
CA TRP A 37 10.41 -3.40 18.96
C TRP A 37 9.56 -2.86 20.10
N ASN A 38 8.43 -3.51 20.37
CA ASN A 38 7.65 -3.26 21.57
C ASN A 38 7.89 -4.38 22.61
N PRO A 39 8.71 -4.14 23.65
CA PRO A 39 9.00 -5.15 24.67
C PRO A 39 7.79 -5.45 25.58
N GLY A 40 6.80 -4.55 25.63
CA GLY A 40 5.58 -4.76 26.42
C GLY A 40 4.64 -5.79 25.80
N THR A 41 4.63 -5.89 24.46
CA THR A 41 3.81 -6.87 23.73
C THR A 41 4.62 -8.02 23.15
N GLY A 42 5.95 -7.90 23.08
CA GLY A 42 6.82 -8.88 22.44
C GLY A 42 6.61 -8.93 20.93
N GLN A 43 6.35 -7.78 20.31
CA GLN A 43 6.02 -7.66 18.89
C GLN A 43 6.84 -6.56 18.22
N SER A 44 7.15 -6.75 16.94
CA SER A 44 7.54 -5.65 16.06
C SER A 44 6.31 -4.85 15.68
N MET A 45 6.41 -3.53 15.71
CA MET A 45 5.42 -2.59 15.22
C MET A 45 5.91 -1.98 13.92
N ILE A 46 5.13 -2.11 12.85
CA ILE A 46 5.45 -1.58 11.53
C ILE A 46 4.38 -0.55 11.19
N VAL A 47 4.77 0.71 11.08
CA VAL A 47 3.87 1.79 10.65
C VAL A 47 3.94 1.87 9.13
N VAL A 48 2.79 2.03 8.49
CA VAL A 48 2.66 2.15 7.04
C VAL A 48 1.71 3.27 6.70
N ASP A 49 2.11 4.15 5.78
CA ASP A 49 1.20 5.16 5.22
C ASP A 49 0.59 4.65 3.91
N ILE A 50 -0.74 4.63 3.86
CA ILE A 50 -1.52 4.38 2.65
C ILE A 50 -2.11 5.70 2.17
N THR A 51 -1.86 6.04 0.91
CA THR A 51 -2.30 7.28 0.29
C THR A 51 -3.26 6.99 -0.86
N ASN A 52 -4.35 7.73 -0.94
CA ASN A 52 -5.23 7.74 -2.10
C ASN A 52 -4.79 8.84 -3.07
N ILE A 53 -4.09 8.49 -4.14
CA ILE A 53 -3.67 9.41 -5.21
C ILE A 53 -4.74 9.59 -6.30
N GLY A 54 -5.88 8.93 -6.16
CA GLY A 54 -7.00 8.97 -7.09
C GLY A 54 -7.86 10.23 -6.97
N ALA A 55 -8.81 10.36 -7.91
CA ALA A 55 -9.69 11.52 -8.00
C ALA A 55 -10.92 11.43 -7.08
N LEU A 56 -11.29 10.22 -6.65
CA LEU A 56 -12.42 9.96 -5.75
C LEU A 56 -11.97 9.40 -4.41
N ALA A 57 -12.82 9.51 -3.39
CA ALA A 57 -12.58 8.90 -2.09
C ALA A 57 -12.65 7.37 -2.18
N ALA A 58 -11.66 6.69 -1.58
CA ALA A 58 -11.68 5.25 -1.38
C ALA A 58 -12.61 4.90 -0.21
N PRO A 59 -13.51 3.90 -0.35
CA PRO A 59 -14.27 3.37 0.78
C PRO A 59 -13.35 2.56 1.72
N VAL A 60 -13.92 2.02 2.79
CA VAL A 60 -13.21 1.12 3.71
C VAL A 60 -12.77 -0.14 2.96
N SER A 61 -11.52 -0.55 3.21
CA SER A 61 -10.94 -1.80 2.71
C SER A 61 -10.03 -2.43 3.76
N GLN A 62 -9.09 -3.27 3.34
CA GLN A 62 -8.10 -3.86 4.23
C GLN A 62 -6.72 -3.81 3.58
N ALA A 63 -5.68 -3.66 4.40
CA ALA A 63 -4.30 -3.78 3.97
C ALA A 63 -3.66 -5.01 4.63
N ARG A 64 -2.69 -5.60 3.95
CA ARG A 64 -1.95 -6.78 4.44
C ARG A 64 -0.46 -6.51 4.40
N LEU A 65 0.21 -6.82 5.50
CA LEU A 65 1.66 -6.92 5.57
C LEU A 65 2.06 -8.39 5.56
N VAL A 66 3.09 -8.74 4.78
CA VAL A 66 3.69 -10.08 4.71
C VAL A 66 5.20 -9.95 4.90
N ASP A 67 5.75 -10.78 5.77
CA ASP A 67 7.18 -11.10 5.77
C ASP A 67 7.38 -12.32 4.86
N PRO A 68 8.02 -12.18 3.69
CA PRO A 68 8.17 -13.26 2.73
C PRO A 68 9.13 -14.36 3.19
N ASP A 69 10.04 -14.07 4.12
CA ASP A 69 11.02 -15.05 4.62
C ASP A 69 10.37 -16.02 5.61
N THR A 70 9.47 -15.52 6.45
CA THR A 70 8.78 -16.34 7.46
C THR A 70 7.36 -16.73 7.08
N LEU A 71 6.80 -16.11 6.03
CA LEU A 71 5.38 -16.17 5.64
C LEU A 71 4.41 -15.68 6.73
N SER A 72 4.93 -14.99 7.75
CA SER A 72 4.09 -14.32 8.74
C SER A 72 3.39 -13.15 8.08
N ASN A 73 2.15 -12.89 8.50
CA ASN A 73 1.38 -11.79 7.96
C ASN A 73 0.47 -11.18 9.02
N ASP A 74 0.08 -9.94 8.79
CA ASP A 74 -0.91 -9.23 9.56
C ASP A 74 -1.86 -8.48 8.62
N VAL A 75 -3.14 -8.44 8.98
CA VAL A 75 -4.21 -7.82 8.18
C VAL A 75 -4.91 -6.78 9.03
N GLN A 76 -4.94 -5.55 8.54
CA GLN A 76 -5.50 -4.42 9.25
C GLN A 76 -6.58 -3.74 8.40
N ALA A 77 -7.57 -3.14 9.07
CA ALA A 77 -8.60 -2.37 8.39
C ALA A 77 -8.02 -1.05 7.87
N THR A 78 -8.31 -0.73 6.62
CA THR A 78 -8.02 0.57 6.02
C THR A 78 -9.30 1.41 6.09
N PRO A 79 -9.36 2.50 6.87
CA PRO A 79 -10.52 3.37 6.89
C PRO A 79 -10.72 4.04 5.52
N ALA A 80 -11.89 4.63 5.28
CA ALA A 80 -12.12 5.38 4.06
C ALA A 80 -11.11 6.55 3.95
N ILE A 81 -10.53 6.72 2.76
CA ILE A 81 -9.48 7.73 2.50
C ILE A 81 -10.00 8.72 1.45
N PRO A 82 -10.14 10.02 1.77
CA PRO A 82 -10.52 11.01 0.78
C PRO A 82 -9.49 11.10 -0.35
N ALA A 83 -9.88 11.65 -1.51
CA ALA A 83 -8.94 11.90 -2.60
C ALA A 83 -7.77 12.78 -2.12
N GLY A 84 -6.54 12.37 -2.41
CA GLY A 84 -5.31 13.01 -1.93
C GLY A 84 -5.02 12.82 -0.43
N GLY A 85 -5.83 12.04 0.28
CA GLY A 85 -5.66 11.76 1.71
C GLY A 85 -4.67 10.63 1.97
N THR A 86 -4.15 10.61 3.20
CA THR A 86 -3.24 9.58 3.70
C THR A 86 -3.72 9.11 5.07
N VAL A 87 -3.58 7.81 5.35
CA VAL A 87 -3.81 7.22 6.67
C VAL A 87 -2.63 6.34 7.06
N SER A 88 -2.26 6.38 8.34
CA SER A 88 -1.23 5.50 8.89
C SER A 88 -1.88 4.28 9.54
N ILE A 89 -1.41 3.10 9.16
CA ILE A 89 -1.83 1.80 9.70
C ILE A 89 -0.65 1.19 10.46
N VAL A 90 -0.94 0.54 11.59
CA VAL A 90 0.07 -0.17 12.38
C VAL A 90 -0.17 -1.66 12.24
N PHE A 91 0.83 -2.36 11.71
CA PHE A 91 0.90 -3.81 11.68
C PHE A 91 1.76 -4.34 12.82
N THR A 92 1.51 -5.57 13.24
CA THR A 92 2.30 -6.24 14.27
C THR A 92 2.74 -7.63 13.87
N LEU A 93 4.01 -7.95 14.14
CA LEU A 93 4.56 -9.30 13.97
C LEU A 93 5.09 -9.81 15.32
N GLY A 94 4.79 -11.08 15.64
CA GLY A 94 5.06 -11.72 16.94
C GLY A 94 6.53 -12.03 17.26
N TYR A 95 7.45 -11.41 16.55
CA TYR A 95 8.89 -11.59 16.67
C TYR A 95 9.60 -10.30 16.25
N TRP A 96 10.87 -10.19 16.60
CA TRP A 96 11.68 -9.03 16.22
C TRP A 96 12.05 -9.12 14.75
N VAL A 97 11.60 -8.16 13.94
CA VAL A 97 11.75 -8.13 12.48
C VAL A 97 13.15 -7.63 12.06
N PHE A 98 13.89 -6.96 12.95
CA PHE A 98 15.16 -6.31 12.61
C PHE A 98 16.26 -7.34 12.27
N ASP A 99 16.83 -7.40 11.06
CA ASP A 99 17.51 -6.41 10.17
C ASP A 99 19.03 -6.32 10.49
N PRO A 100 19.92 -6.57 9.51
CA PRO A 100 20.07 -5.75 8.29
C PRO A 100 19.52 -6.33 6.97
N ASP A 101 18.71 -7.40 7.02
CA ASP A 101 18.10 -8.02 5.83
C ASP A 101 16.56 -8.09 5.88
N ALA A 102 15.88 -7.21 6.62
CA ALA A 102 14.43 -7.26 6.74
C ALA A 102 13.74 -6.90 5.42
N VAL A 103 12.99 -7.85 4.85
CA VAL A 103 12.13 -7.63 3.70
C VAL A 103 10.68 -7.71 4.15
N LEU A 104 9.88 -6.69 3.84
CA LEU A 104 8.43 -6.71 4.10
C LEU A 104 7.69 -6.31 2.83
N GLU A 105 6.58 -6.97 2.55
CA GLU A 105 5.65 -6.59 1.50
C GLU A 105 4.37 -6.08 2.14
N VAL A 106 3.90 -4.90 1.72
CA VAL A 106 2.61 -4.37 2.14
C VAL A 106 1.75 -4.10 0.92
N THR A 107 0.51 -4.57 0.96
CA THR A 107 -0.48 -4.38 -0.10
C THR A 107 -1.69 -3.64 0.47
N ALA A 108 -1.98 -2.46 -0.08
CA ALA A 108 -3.25 -1.75 0.13
C ALA A 108 -4.39 -2.48 -0.62
N ASP A 109 -5.60 -2.41 -0.10
CA ASP A 109 -6.76 -3.13 -0.64
C ASP A 109 -6.46 -4.59 -1.03
N PHE A 110 -5.82 -5.36 -0.13
CA PHE A 110 -5.30 -6.70 -0.48
C PHE A 110 -6.39 -7.70 -0.91
N ALA A 111 -7.66 -7.39 -0.61
CA ALA A 111 -8.83 -8.19 -0.96
C ALA A 111 -9.45 -7.78 -2.31
N ASP A 112 -8.91 -6.76 -2.99
CA ASP A 112 -9.34 -6.27 -4.31
C ASP A 112 -10.84 -5.90 -4.31
N VAL A 113 -11.27 -5.13 -3.31
CA VAL A 113 -12.69 -4.73 -3.11
C VAL A 113 -12.96 -3.29 -3.53
N VAL A 114 -11.93 -2.46 -3.68
CA VAL A 114 -12.02 -1.11 -4.22
C VAL A 114 -11.66 -1.20 -5.70
N ASP A 115 -12.57 -0.72 -6.57
CA ASP A 115 -12.26 -0.59 -8.00
C ASP A 115 -11.50 0.72 -8.22
N GLU A 116 -10.23 0.61 -8.59
CA GLU A 116 -9.26 1.68 -8.62
C GLU A 116 -8.86 2.07 -10.05
N CYS A 117 -8.06 3.12 -10.15
CA CYS A 117 -7.44 3.54 -11.40
C CYS A 117 -6.34 2.59 -11.86
N ASN A 118 -5.62 1.99 -10.91
CA ASN A 118 -4.50 1.13 -11.22
C ASN A 118 -4.28 0.07 -10.12
N GLU A 119 -4.94 -1.09 -10.24
CA GLU A 119 -4.78 -2.22 -9.29
C GLU A 119 -3.36 -2.80 -9.18
N ASN A 120 -2.37 -2.27 -9.89
CA ASN A 120 -1.00 -2.79 -9.92
C ASN A 120 0.00 -1.91 -9.15
N ASN A 121 -0.44 -0.85 -8.46
CA ASN A 121 0.43 0.02 -7.65
C ASN A 121 0.13 -0.05 -6.13
N ASN A 122 -0.76 -0.94 -5.71
CA ASN A 122 -1.17 -1.10 -4.32
C ASN A 122 -0.09 -1.73 -3.43
N THR A 123 0.95 -2.33 -4.02
CA THR A 123 2.00 -3.06 -3.30
C THR A 123 3.32 -2.29 -3.26
N MET A 124 3.91 -2.19 -2.07
CA MET A 124 5.27 -1.69 -1.85
C MET A 124 6.08 -2.72 -1.06
N THR A 125 7.35 -2.85 -1.41
CA THR A 125 8.31 -3.64 -0.65
C THR A 125 9.20 -2.71 0.16
N TYR A 126 9.32 -2.98 1.46
CA TYR A 126 10.37 -2.45 2.31
C TYR A 126 11.59 -3.38 2.21
N ALA A 127 12.74 -2.77 1.97
CA ALA A 127 14.05 -3.32 2.22
C ALA A 127 14.86 -2.20 2.87
N GLU A 128 15.64 -2.50 3.92
CA GLU A 128 16.43 -1.49 4.64
C GLU A 128 17.20 -0.62 3.64
N GLN A 129 16.97 0.69 3.72
CA GLN A 129 17.82 1.66 3.04
C GLN A 129 18.97 1.96 4.00
N GLY A 130 20.05 1.18 3.89
CA GLY A 130 21.16 1.18 4.85
C GLY A 130 21.91 2.49 5.08
#